data_AF-A0A965EML6-F1
#
_entry.id   AF-A0A965EML6-F1
#
_cell.length_a   1.000
_cell.length_b   1.000
_cell.length_c   1.000
_cell.angle_alpha   90.00
_cell.angle_beta   90.00
_cell.angle_gamma   90.00
#
_symmetry.space_group_name_H-M   'P 1'
#
loop_
_entity.id
_entity.type
_entity.pdbx_description
1 polymer ?
#
loop_
_entity_poly.entity_id
_entity_poly.type
_entity_poly.pdbx_seq_one_letter_code
_entity_poly.pdbx_strand_id
1 'polypeptide(L)'
;MDDEWKRANVTYELMTHSNARELAIEASDQIRELSGRLRAVNEKLWEIEDEIRLCEREEDFGEKFMELARSVYRFNDEHAGIKREINTMLGAQIVEEKSYADY
;
A
#
# COMPACT_ATOMS: atom_id res chain seq x y z
N MET A 1 22.04 -30.49 36.41
CA MET A 1 21.19 -30.80 35.24
C MET A 1 20.18 -29.71 34.96
N ASP A 2 19.64 -29.01 35.97
CA ASP A 2 18.63 -27.95 35.78
C ASP A 2 19.13 -26.62 35.19
N ASP A 3 20.37 -26.22 35.46
CA ASP A 3 20.87 -24.88 35.09
C ASP A 3 21.14 -24.68 33.60
N GLU A 4 21.48 -25.76 32.89
CA GLU A 4 21.81 -25.70 31.48
C GLU A 4 20.55 -25.68 30.61
N TRP A 5 19.53 -26.46 31.00
CA TRP A 5 18.20 -26.39 30.41
C TRP A 5 17.54 -25.03 30.66
N LYS A 6 17.64 -24.47 31.88
CA LYS A 6 17.13 -23.12 32.18
C LYS A 6 17.82 -22.05 31.33
N ARG A 7 19.14 -22.13 31.15
CA ARG A 7 19.89 -21.21 30.27
C ARG A 7 19.50 -21.35 28.79
N ALA A 8 19.31 -22.59 28.30
CA ALA A 8 18.83 -22.84 26.95
C ALA A 8 17.41 -22.29 26.74
N ASN A 9 16.52 -22.47 27.72
CA ASN A 9 15.16 -21.94 27.67
C ASN A 9 15.14 -20.41 27.65
N VAL A 10 15.92 -19.74 28.51
CA VAL A 10 16.05 -18.27 28.52
C VAL A 10 16.61 -17.76 27.19
N THR A 11 17.55 -18.48 26.58
CA THR A 11 18.11 -18.10 25.27
C THR A 11 17.07 -18.23 24.16
N TYR A 12 16.28 -19.30 24.18
CA TYR A 12 15.18 -19.52 23.23
C TYR A 12 14.08 -18.47 23.37
N GLU A 13 13.70 -18.12 24.60
CA GLU A 13 12.75 -17.04 24.89
C GLU A 13 13.29 -15.70 24.37
N LEU A 14 14.54 -15.36 24.67
CA LEU A 14 15.17 -14.13 24.20
C LEU A 14 15.21 -14.05 22.66
N MET A 15 15.56 -15.14 21.99
CA MET A 15 15.57 -15.21 20.52
C MET A 15 14.16 -15.04 19.96
N THR A 16 13.16 -15.71 20.54
CA THR A 16 11.75 -15.60 20.13
C THR A 16 11.24 -14.18 20.28
N HIS A 17 11.50 -13.53 21.42
CA HIS A 17 11.09 -12.15 21.66
C HIS A 17 11.84 -11.15 20.77
N SER A 18 13.13 -11.38 20.51
CA SER A 18 13.92 -10.52 19.63
C SER A 18 13.40 -10.59 18.19
N ASN A 19 13.14 -11.80 17.68
CA ASN A 19 12.56 -12.00 16.35
C ASN A 19 11.17 -11.38 16.24
N ALA A 20 10.29 -11.57 17.23
CA ALA A 20 8.96 -10.98 17.24
C ALA A 20 9.02 -9.44 17.24
N ARG A 21 9.96 -8.86 17.99
CA ARG A 21 10.19 -7.41 18.01
C ARG A 21 10.71 -6.90 16.67
N GLU A 22 11.67 -7.60 16.06
CA GLU A 22 12.21 -7.24 14.75
C GLU A 22 11.13 -7.29 13.67
N LEU A 23 10.34 -8.36 13.61
CA LEU A 23 9.19 -8.47 12.69
C LEU A 23 8.18 -7.34 12.90
N ALA A 24 7.89 -6.96 14.15
CA ALA A 24 6.97 -5.86 14.44
C ALA A 24 7.53 -4.49 14.02
N ILE A 25 8.84 -4.26 14.18
CA ILE A 25 9.52 -3.03 13.74
C ILE A 25 9.56 -2.97 12.20
N GLU A 26 9.96 -4.06 11.54
CA GLU A 26 10.00 -4.16 10.08
C GLU A 26 8.60 -3.96 9.48
N ALA A 27 7.58 -4.62 10.04
CA ALA A 27 6.20 -4.41 9.64
C ALA A 27 5.78 -2.94 9.83
N SER A 28 6.22 -2.27 10.91
CA SER A 28 5.93 -0.85 11.13
C SER A 28 6.59 0.07 10.10
N ASP A 29 7.82 -0.23 9.67
CA ASP A 29 8.53 0.60 8.69
C ASP A 29 7.99 0.38 7.28
N GLN A 30 7.72 -0.88 6.90
CA GLN A 30 7.06 -1.23 5.64
C GLN A 30 5.64 -0.63 5.55
N ILE A 31 4.84 -0.69 6.63
CA ILE A 31 3.52 -0.04 6.68
C ILE A 31 3.65 1.49 6.53
N ARG A 32 4.66 2.11 7.14
CA ARG A 32 4.91 3.56 6.99
C ARG A 32 5.26 3.92 5.54
N GLU A 33 6.12 3.13 4.90
CA GLU A 33 6.48 3.32 3.50
C GLU A 33 5.27 3.16 2.58
N LEU A 34 4.51 2.08 2.73
CA LEU A 34 3.29 1.83 1.96
C LEU A 34 2.24 2.93 2.16
N SER A 35 2.08 3.43 3.39
CA SER A 35 1.18 4.56 3.67
C SER A 35 1.64 5.84 2.97
N GLY A 36 2.96 6.10 2.93
CA GLY A 36 3.54 7.21 2.21
C GLY A 36 3.32 7.11 0.70
N ARG A 37 3.54 5.93 0.12
CA ARG A 37 3.27 5.65 -1.30
C ARG A 37 1.79 5.82 -1.63
N LEU A 38 0.90 5.27 -0.79
CA LEU A 38 -0.55 5.38 -0.96
C LEU A 38 -0.98 6.84 -1.00
N ARG A 39 -0.47 7.65 -0.06
CA ARG A 39 -0.72 9.08 -0.02
C ARG A 39 -0.25 9.78 -1.29
N ALA A 40 0.98 9.51 -1.74
CA ALA A 40 1.52 10.14 -2.94
C ALA A 40 0.71 9.80 -4.21
N VAL A 41 0.26 8.54 -4.35
CA VAL A 41 -0.61 8.14 -5.47
C VAL A 41 -1.97 8.83 -5.37
N ASN A 42 -2.53 8.96 -4.17
CA ASN A 42 -3.79 9.64 -3.97
C ASN A 42 -3.72 11.15 -4.27
N GLU A 43 -2.62 11.81 -3.89
CA GLU A 43 -2.35 13.21 -4.24
C GLU A 43 -2.25 13.39 -5.77
N LYS A 44 -1.56 12.49 -6.48
CA LYS A 44 -1.51 12.50 -7.95
C LYS A 44 -2.88 12.29 -8.61
N LEU A 45 -3.72 11.41 -8.05
CA LEU A 45 -5.08 11.20 -8.56
C LEU A 45 -5.92 12.47 -8.45
N TRP A 46 -5.78 13.23 -7.35
CA TRP A 46 -6.44 14.53 -7.20
C TRP A 46 -5.94 15.56 -8.21
N GLU A 47 -4.63 15.64 -8.43
CA GLU A 47 -4.05 16.53 -9.46
C GLU A 47 -4.58 16.18 -10.86
N ILE A 48 -4.63 14.90 -11.21
CA ILE A 48 -5.18 14.43 -12.50
C ILE A 48 -6.65 14.80 -12.63
N GLU A 49 -7.44 14.62 -11.57
CA GLU A 49 -8.86 14.96 -11.56
C GLU A 49 -9.07 16.46 -11.75
N ASP A 50 -8.28 17.30 -11.07
CA ASP A 50 -8.33 18.74 -11.24
C ASP A 50 -7.97 19.15 -12.67
N GLU A 51 -6.92 18.57 -13.25
CA GLU A 51 -6.55 18.85 -14.65
C GLU A 51 -7.63 18.39 -15.64
N ILE A 52 -8.31 17.27 -15.39
CA ILE A 52 -9.45 16.83 -16.20
C ILE A 52 -10.60 17.85 -16.11
N ARG A 53 -10.93 18.34 -14.91
CA ARG A 53 -11.97 19.36 -14.71
C ARG A 53 -11.62 20.68 -15.42
N LEU A 54 -10.34 21.04 -15.49
CA LEU A 54 -9.89 22.20 -16.26
C LEU A 54 -10.17 22.01 -17.75
N CYS A 55 -9.78 20.87 -18.33
CA CYS A 55 -10.07 20.51 -19.71
C CYS A 55 -11.58 20.50 -20.01
N GLU A 56 -12.41 19.94 -19.13
CA GLU A 56 -13.87 19.94 -19.28
C GLU A 56 -14.44 21.36 -19.28
N ARG A 57 -13.96 22.24 -18.39
CA ARG A 57 -14.40 23.65 -18.33
C ARG A 57 -14.04 24.43 -19.58
N GLU A 58 -12.92 24.09 -20.21
CA GLU A 58 -12.45 24.70 -21.46
C GLU A 58 -13.01 24.00 -22.71
N GLU A 59 -13.79 22.93 -22.54
CA GLU A 59 -14.26 22.04 -23.60
C GLU A 59 -13.12 21.49 -24.50
N ASP A 60 -11.91 21.38 -23.95
CA ASP A 60 -10.72 20.85 -24.64
C ASP A 60 -10.55 19.36 -24.36
N PHE A 61 -11.02 18.55 -25.31
CA PHE A 61 -10.90 17.09 -25.29
C PHE A 61 -9.74 16.57 -26.16
N GLY A 62 -8.70 17.38 -26.33
CA GLY A 62 -7.51 17.05 -27.10
C GLY A 62 -6.62 15.97 -26.46
N GLU A 63 -5.36 15.97 -26.88
CA GLU A 63 -4.37 14.96 -26.47
C GLU A 63 -4.16 14.92 -24.96
N LYS A 64 -4.08 16.09 -24.31
CA LYS A 64 -3.93 16.20 -22.85
C LYS A 64 -5.06 15.50 -22.10
N PHE A 65 -6.32 15.75 -22.48
CA PHE A 65 -7.48 15.11 -21.86
C PHE A 65 -7.41 13.58 -22.02
N MET A 66 -7.09 13.09 -23.22
CA MET A 66 -6.96 11.66 -23.47
C MET A 66 -5.84 11.02 -22.65
N GLU A 67 -4.70 11.69 -22.48
CA GLU A 67 -3.60 11.21 -21.64
C GLU A 67 -3.96 11.17 -20.17
N LEU A 68 -4.60 12.22 -19.65
CA LEU A 68 -5.08 12.28 -18.28
C LEU A 68 -6.09 11.17 -18.01
N ALA A 69 -7.11 11.01 -18.86
CA ALA A 69 -8.10 9.95 -18.74
C ALA A 69 -7.46 8.54 -18.76
N ARG A 70 -6.46 8.32 -19.62
CA ARG A 70 -5.69 7.07 -19.62
C ARG A 70 -4.82 6.90 -18.38
N SER A 71 -4.38 7.96 -17.74
CA SER A 71 -3.57 7.87 -16.53
C SER A 71 -4.40 7.49 -15.30
N VAL A 72 -5.69 7.87 -15.26
CA VAL A 72 -6.60 7.59 -14.14
C VAL A 72 -6.66 6.10 -13.80
N TYR A 73 -6.87 5.20 -14.77
CA TYR A 73 -6.95 3.77 -14.45
C TYR A 73 -5.62 3.22 -13.93
N ARG A 74 -4.47 3.65 -14.50
CA ARG A 74 -3.14 3.21 -14.05
C ARG A 74 -2.89 3.58 -12.60
N PHE A 75 -3.16 4.83 -12.22
CA PHE A 75 -2.98 5.28 -10.84
C PHE A 75 -4.02 4.69 -9.89
N ASN A 76 -5.24 4.41 -10.34
CA ASN A 76 -6.24 3.69 -9.57
C ASN A 76 -5.86 2.23 -9.29
N ASP A 77 -5.22 1.57 -10.25
CA ASP A 77 -4.73 0.20 -10.10
C ASP A 77 -3.53 0.17 -9.16
N GLU A 78 -2.61 1.14 -9.26
CA GLU A 78 -1.51 1.33 -8.31
C GLU A 78 -2.03 1.57 -6.89
N HIS A 79 -3.00 2.48 -6.71
CA HIS A 79 -3.64 2.77 -5.43
C HIS A 79 -4.28 1.51 -4.82
N ALA A 80 -5.00 0.72 -5.64
CA ALA A 80 -5.59 -0.54 -5.20
C ALA A 80 -4.54 -1.60 -4.84
N GLY A 81 -3.44 -1.68 -5.60
CA GLY A 81 -2.30 -2.55 -5.30
C GLY A 81 -1.69 -2.25 -3.94
N ILE A 82 -1.40 -0.98 -3.66
CA ILE A 82 -0.81 -0.54 -2.38
C ILE A 82 -1.78 -0.83 -1.21
N LYS A 83 -3.08 -0.57 -1.36
CA LYS A 83 -4.08 -0.93 -0.33
C LYS A 83 -4.11 -2.43 -0.07
N ARG A 84 -3.99 -3.25 -1.12
CA ARG A 84 -3.94 -4.71 -0.98
C ARG A 84 -2.67 -5.16 -0.24
N GLU A 85 -1.52 -4.58 -0.57
CA GLU A 85 -0.26 -4.85 0.15
C GLU A 85 -0.39 -4.53 1.64
N ILE A 86 -0.93 -3.36 2.00
CA ILE A 86 -1.20 -2.98 3.40
C ILE A 86 -2.16 -3.96 4.08
N ASN A 87 -3.27 -4.32 3.42
CA ASN A 87 -4.25 -5.25 3.97
C ASN A 87 -3.64 -6.64 4.21
N THR A 88 -2.83 -7.14 3.29
CA THR A 88 -2.12 -8.41 3.45
C THR A 88 -1.15 -8.36 4.62
N MET A 89 -0.40 -7.26 4.77
CA MET A 89 0.52 -7.08 5.90
C MET A 89 -0.19 -7.02 7.26
N LEU A 90 -1.37 -6.39 7.32
CA LEU A 90 -2.15 -6.26 8.55
C LEU A 90 -3.04 -7.48 8.83
N GLY A 91 -3.05 -8.49 7.94
CA GLY A 91 -3.94 -9.65 8.05
C GLY A 91 -5.42 -9.29 7.93
N ALA A 92 -5.75 -8.20 7.23
CA ALA A 92 -7.13 -7.77 7.05
C ALA A 92 -7.89 -8.78 6.20
N GLN A 93 -9.04 -9.24 6.70
CA GLN A 93 -9.93 -10.17 5.98
C GLN A 93 -10.75 -9.51 4.87
N ILE A 94 -10.60 -8.19 4.68
CA ILE A 94 -11.35 -7.41 3.70
C ILE A 94 -10.43 -7.12 2.52
N VAL A 95 -10.78 -7.67 1.36
CA VAL A 95 -10.15 -7.34 0.08
C VAL A 95 -11.15 -6.54 -0.74
N GLU A 96 -10.73 -5.39 -1.24
CA GLU A 96 -11.51 -4.63 -2.20
C GLU A 96 -11.49 -5.39 -3.53
N GLU A 97 -12.62 -6.00 -3.89
CA GLU A 97 -12.84 -6.59 -5.21
C GLU A 97 -13.28 -5.50 -6.18
N LYS A 98 -12.54 -5.34 -7.28
CA LYS A 98 -12.96 -4.53 -8.42
C LYS A 98 -13.29 -5.46 -9.57
N SER A 99 -14.55 -5.45 -10.00
CA SER A 99 -14.98 -6.12 -11.23
C SER A 99 -14.69 -5.17 -12.39
N TYR A 100 -13.62 -5.44 -13.14
CA TYR A 100 -13.40 -4.81 -14.43
C TYR A 100 -13.85 -5.79 -15.51
N ALA A 101 -14.57 -5.30 -16.52
CA ALA A 101 -14.75 -6.05 -17.74
C ALA A 101 -13.42 -6.06 -18.50
N ASP A 102 -12.90 -7.24 -18.86
CA ASP A 102 -11.77 -7.36 -19.77
C ASP A 102 -12.11 -6.59 -21.06
N TYR A 103 -11.24 -5.65 -21.45
CA TYR A 103 -11.40 -4.80 -22.63
C TYR A 103 -10.32 -5.13 -23.67
#